data_AF-A0A916FWB4-F1
#
_entry.id   AF-A0A916FWB4-F1
#
_cell.length_a   1.000
_cell.length_b   1.000
_cell.length_c   1.000
_cell.angle_alpha   90.00
_cell.angle_beta   90.00
_cell.angle_gamma   90.00
#
_symmetry.space_group_name_H-M   'P 1'
#
loop_
_entity.id
_entity.type
_entity.pdbx_description
1 polymer ?
#
loop_
_entity_poly.entity_id
_entity_poly.type
_entity_poly.pdbx_seq_one_letter_code
_entity_poly.pdbx_strand_id
1 'polypeptide(L)'
;MGVAFKYADALKNEESTAAFIPYASHVTKSVVKLANGDYIQTIRMQGAAHESADVQDINSWHDQLNGFMRNIASPNLAVWSHVVRREYGEYPGGDFSPGFCRDFNEKYRKHMAGDRMLVNELYLTIVYRPQPMKVARLFDLFGSK
;
A
#
# COMPACT_ATOMS: atom_id res chain seq x y z
N MET A 1 36.21 -18.02 -11.05
CA MET A 1 35.83 -19.26 -10.34
C MET A 1 34.50 -18.98 -9.66
N GLY A 2 33.38 -19.42 -10.24
CA GLY A 2 32.04 -19.04 -9.80
C GLY A 2 31.67 -19.75 -8.50
N VAL A 3 31.20 -18.99 -7.50
CA VAL A 3 30.73 -19.54 -6.23
C VAL A 3 29.45 -20.32 -6.52
N ALA A 4 29.47 -21.63 -6.33
CA ALA A 4 28.28 -22.46 -6.51
C ALA A 4 27.25 -22.11 -5.42
N PHE A 5 26.07 -21.66 -5.82
CA PHE A 5 24.99 -21.37 -4.90
C PHE A 5 24.54 -22.67 -4.21
N LYS A 6 24.44 -22.64 -2.87
CA LYS A 6 24.10 -23.78 -2.00
C LYS A 6 22.78 -24.50 -2.38
N TYR A 7 21.89 -23.82 -3.10
CA TYR A 7 20.58 -24.32 -3.52
C TYR A 7 20.37 -24.30 -5.05
N ALA A 8 21.43 -24.43 -5.84
CA ALA A 8 21.36 -24.33 -7.30
C ALA A 8 20.39 -25.33 -7.97
N ASP A 9 20.21 -26.54 -7.40
CA ASP A 9 19.26 -27.52 -7.92
C ASP A 9 17.80 -27.21 -7.54
N ALA A 10 17.56 -26.57 -6.38
CA ALA A 10 16.23 -26.10 -6.00
C ALA A 10 15.78 -24.93 -6.88
N LEU A 11 16.71 -24.02 -7.20
CA LEU A 11 16.46 -22.86 -8.07
C LEU A 11 15.94 -23.25 -9.46
N LYS A 12 16.31 -24.42 -9.99
CA LYS A 12 15.82 -24.91 -11.29
C LYS A 12 14.32 -25.26 -11.28
N ASN A 13 13.76 -25.53 -10.10
CA ASN A 13 12.35 -25.86 -9.91
C ASN A 13 11.54 -24.68 -9.36
N GLU A 14 12.19 -23.54 -9.09
CA GLU A 14 11.53 -22.33 -8.62
C GLU A 14 11.06 -21.48 -9.80
N GLU A 15 9.85 -20.94 -9.69
CA GLU A 15 9.37 -19.93 -10.62
C GLU A 15 10.16 -18.63 -10.43
N SER A 16 10.52 -17.99 -11.54
CA SER A 16 11.23 -16.72 -11.48
C SER A 16 10.36 -15.67 -10.78
N THR A 17 10.96 -14.86 -9.89
CA THR A 17 10.27 -13.71 -9.27
C THR A 17 9.67 -12.77 -10.32
N ALA A 18 10.28 -12.68 -11.51
CA ALA A 18 9.77 -11.87 -12.62
C ALA A 18 8.35 -12.28 -13.04
N ALA A 19 7.97 -13.56 -12.89
CA ALA A 19 6.61 -14.03 -13.18
C ALA A 19 5.55 -13.41 -12.27
N PHE A 20 5.94 -12.92 -11.08
CA PHE A 20 5.06 -12.30 -10.10
C PHE A 20 5.05 -10.77 -10.16
N ILE A 21 5.86 -10.16 -11.04
CA ILE A 21 5.94 -8.70 -11.21
C ILE A 21 5.18 -8.34 -12.49
N PRO A 22 3.90 -7.93 -12.41
CA PRO A 22 3.07 -7.72 -13.59
C PRO A 22 3.37 -6.41 -14.33
N TYR A 23 4.52 -5.75 -14.08
CA TYR A 23 4.84 -4.43 -14.62
C TYR A 23 5.52 -4.54 -15.99
N ALA A 24 5.02 -3.77 -16.96
CA ALA A 24 5.58 -3.72 -18.31
C ALA A 24 6.42 -2.47 -18.54
N SER A 25 5.84 -1.28 -18.34
CA SER A 25 6.54 -0.01 -18.59
C SER A 25 5.91 1.16 -17.86
N HIS A 26 6.69 2.22 -17.66
CA HIS A 26 6.16 3.50 -17.20
C HIS A 26 5.53 4.27 -18.36
N VAL A 27 4.28 4.69 -18.20
CA VAL A 27 3.57 5.56 -19.15
C VAL A 27 3.82 7.02 -18.81
N THR A 28 3.84 7.32 -17.51
CA THR A 28 4.20 8.62 -16.95
C THR A 28 5.09 8.40 -15.74
N LYS A 29 5.51 9.48 -15.07
CA LYS A 29 6.30 9.39 -13.82
C LYS A 29 5.58 8.59 -12.72
N SER A 30 4.24 8.59 -12.70
CA SER A 30 3.43 8.00 -11.63
C SER A 30 2.49 6.88 -12.10
N VAL A 31 2.44 6.59 -13.40
CA VAL A 31 1.54 5.58 -13.99
C VAL A 31 2.37 4.48 -14.64
N VAL A 32 2.08 3.24 -14.25
CA VAL A 32 2.72 2.03 -14.77
C VAL A 32 1.71 1.22 -15.55
N LYS A 33 2.09 0.80 -16.76
CA LYS A 33 1.35 -0.17 -17.56
C LYS A 33 1.71 -1.59 -17.10
N LEU A 34 0.70 -2.41 -16.92
CA LEU A 34 0.83 -3.82 -16.59
C LEU A 34 0.99 -4.68 -17.85
N ALA A 35 1.53 -5.89 -17.70
CA ALA A 35 1.74 -6.84 -18.79
C ALA A 35 0.43 -7.24 -19.50
N ASN A 36 -0.69 -7.22 -18.77
CA ASN A 36 -2.03 -7.49 -19.31
C ASN A 36 -2.67 -6.29 -20.06
N GLY A 37 -2.01 -5.14 -20.09
CA GLY A 37 -2.50 -3.92 -20.74
C GLY A 37 -3.26 -2.95 -19.83
N ASP A 38 -3.48 -3.29 -18.55
CA ASP A 38 -4.06 -2.39 -17.56
C ASP A 38 -3.05 -1.32 -17.11
N TYR A 39 -3.54 -0.28 -16.46
CA TYR A 39 -2.71 0.80 -15.91
C TYR A 39 -2.93 0.90 -14.41
N ILE A 40 -1.85 1.17 -13.68
CA ILE A 40 -1.92 1.41 -12.24
C ILE A 40 -1.30 2.74 -11.86
N GLN A 41 -1.87 3.34 -10.81
CA GLN A 41 -1.29 4.46 -10.10
C GLN A 41 -1.46 4.21 -8.60
N THR A 42 -0.37 4.37 -7.85
CA THR A 42 -0.36 4.19 -6.39
C THR A 42 -0.14 5.52 -5.69
N ILE A 43 -0.95 5.79 -4.67
CA ILE A 43 -0.93 6.99 -3.86
C ILE A 43 -0.67 6.57 -2.41
N ARG A 44 0.32 7.19 -1.77
CA ARG A 44 0.55 7.03 -0.33
C ARG A 44 -0.39 7.96 0.43
N MET A 45 -1.11 7.40 1.40
CA MET A 45 -2.05 8.12 2.24
C MET A 45 -1.42 8.38 3.61
N GLN A 46 -1.69 9.54 4.22
CA GLN A 46 -1.26 9.83 5.58
C GLN A 46 -2.07 9.05 6.64
N GLY A 47 -3.30 8.65 6.32
CA GLY A 47 -4.23 8.03 7.26
C GLY A 47 -5.02 9.05 8.07
N ALA A 48 -5.78 8.56 9.05
CA ALA A 48 -6.60 9.36 9.96
C ALA A 48 -6.43 8.88 11.40
N ALA A 49 -6.39 9.82 12.35
CA ALA A 49 -6.25 9.55 13.78
C ALA A 49 -7.59 9.12 14.42
N HIS A 50 -8.15 8.03 13.90
CA HIS A 50 -9.48 7.53 14.27
C HIS A 50 -9.62 7.17 15.77
N GLU A 51 -8.53 6.76 16.44
CA GLU A 51 -8.57 6.44 17.88
C GLU A 51 -8.81 7.67 18.77
N SER A 52 -8.49 8.87 18.28
CA SER A 52 -8.66 10.13 19.01
C SER A 52 -9.80 10.99 18.45
N ALA A 53 -10.48 10.52 17.41
CA ALA A 53 -11.57 11.23 16.75
C ALA A 53 -12.91 10.97 17.47
N ASP A 54 -13.82 11.93 17.38
CA ASP A 54 -15.19 11.72 17.85
C ASP A 54 -15.94 10.73 16.94
N VAL A 55 -16.94 10.05 17.48
CA VAL A 55 -17.78 9.11 16.72
C VAL A 55 -18.46 9.80 15.54
N GLN A 56 -18.88 11.06 15.68
CA GLN A 56 -19.48 11.83 14.60
C GLN A 56 -18.50 12.05 13.44
N ASP A 57 -17.23 12.33 13.73
CA ASP A 57 -16.20 12.52 12.71
C ASP A 57 -15.92 11.23 11.95
N ILE A 58 -15.81 10.12 12.68
CA ILE A 58 -15.59 8.79 12.10
C ILE A 58 -16.73 8.41 11.14
N ASN A 59 -17.98 8.63 11.56
CA ASN A 59 -19.14 8.37 10.71
C ASN A 59 -19.15 9.26 9.47
N SER A 60 -18.82 10.54 9.63
CA SER A 60 -18.72 11.49 8.52
C SER A 60 -17.66 11.05 7.49
N TRP A 61 -16.52 10.50 7.94
CA TRP A 61 -15.51 9.95 7.04
C TRP A 61 -15.97 8.69 6.34
N HIS A 62 -16.71 7.80 7.01
CA HIS A 62 -17.30 6.63 6.37
C HIS A 62 -18.28 7.02 5.27
N ASP A 63 -19.13 8.02 5.51
CA ASP A 63 -20.07 8.51 4.51
C ASP A 63 -19.36 9.15 3.31
N GLN A 64 -18.31 9.93 3.57
CA GLN A 64 -17.47 10.50 2.51
C GLN A 64 -16.78 9.42 1.68
N LEU A 65 -16.22 8.39 2.33
CA LEU A 65 -15.58 7.26 1.64
C LEU A 65 -16.60 6.49 0.80
N ASN A 66 -17.79 6.23 1.33
CA ASN A 66 -18.88 5.58 0.61
C ASN A 66 -19.32 6.41 -0.60
N GLY A 67 -19.50 7.72 -0.43
CA GLY A 67 -19.82 8.64 -1.52
C GLY A 67 -18.73 8.64 -2.61
N PHE A 68 -17.47 8.70 -2.20
CA PHE A 68 -16.33 8.60 -3.11
C PHE A 68 -16.36 7.30 -3.92
N MET A 69 -16.51 6.15 -3.27
CA MET A 69 -16.54 4.84 -3.94
C MET A 69 -17.71 4.72 -4.93
N ARG A 70 -18.87 5.30 -4.60
CA ARG A 70 -20.02 5.35 -5.52
C ARG A 70 -19.76 6.26 -6.72
N ASN A 71 -19.14 7.42 -6.50
CA ASN A 71 -18.88 8.40 -7.55
C ASN A 71 -17.85 7.91 -8.58
N ILE A 72 -16.87 7.11 -8.16
CA ILE A 72 -15.85 6.56 -9.06
C ILE A 72 -16.23 5.20 -9.65
N ALA A 73 -17.38 4.64 -9.27
CA ALA A 73 -17.78 3.31 -9.69
C ALA A 73 -17.87 3.23 -11.22
N SER A 74 -17.02 2.40 -11.82
CA SER A 74 -16.96 2.18 -13.26
C SER A 74 -16.50 0.75 -13.53
N PRO A 75 -17.01 0.09 -14.58
CA PRO A 75 -16.49 -1.23 -15.01
C PRO A 75 -15.00 -1.23 -15.37
N ASN A 76 -14.49 -0.06 -15.73
CA ASN A 76 -13.10 0.16 -16.13
C ASN A 76 -12.19 0.52 -14.94
N LEU A 77 -12.74 0.71 -13.74
CA LEU A 77 -11.99 1.15 -12.58
C LEU A 77 -12.02 0.10 -11.49
N ALA A 78 -10.88 -0.06 -10.84
CA ALA A 78 -10.69 -1.00 -9.76
C ALA A 78 -9.81 -0.35 -8.69
N VAL A 79 -10.12 -0.52 -7.40
CA VAL A 79 -9.41 0.14 -6.29
C VAL A 79 -8.89 -0.90 -5.31
N TRP A 80 -7.59 -0.83 -5.02
CA TRP A 80 -6.88 -1.72 -4.10
C TRP A 80 -6.30 -0.91 -2.96
N SER A 81 -6.58 -1.30 -1.73
CA SER A 81 -5.88 -0.79 -0.55
C SER A 81 -4.84 -1.80 -0.10
N HIS A 82 -3.65 -1.34 0.26
CA HIS A 82 -2.64 -2.18 0.89
C HIS A 82 -1.93 -1.43 2.01
N VAL A 83 -1.61 -2.17 3.07
CA VAL A 83 -0.91 -1.67 4.24
C VAL A 83 0.47 -2.29 4.26
N VAL A 84 1.50 -1.46 4.22
CA VAL A 84 2.89 -1.89 4.34
C VAL A 84 3.35 -1.59 5.76
N ARG A 85 3.54 -2.66 6.54
CA ARG A 85 4.10 -2.54 7.89
C ARG A 85 5.62 -2.57 7.78
N ARG A 86 6.28 -1.48 8.17
CA ARG A 86 7.74 -1.37 8.13
C ARG A 86 8.29 -0.95 9.47
N GLU A 87 9.55 -1.28 9.69
CA GLU A 87 10.32 -0.73 10.80
C GLU A 87 10.46 0.78 10.66
N TYR A 88 10.31 1.46 11.80
CA TYR A 88 10.40 2.90 11.91
C TYR A 88 11.27 3.24 13.13
N GLY A 89 12.56 3.48 12.89
CA GLY A 89 13.52 3.76 13.96
C GLY A 89 13.69 5.25 14.30
N GLU A 90 12.93 6.14 13.65
CA GLU A 90 13.08 7.57 13.88
C GLU A 90 12.31 7.99 15.13
N TYR A 91 13.05 8.49 16.12
CA TYR A 91 12.47 9.18 17.27
C TYR A 91 12.35 10.68 16.95
N PRO A 92 11.23 11.34 17.29
CA PRO A 92 11.06 12.77 17.02
C PRO A 92 12.23 13.62 17.53
N GLY A 93 12.68 14.55 16.68
CA GLY A 93 13.58 15.60 17.11
C GLY A 93 12.91 16.53 18.14
N GLY A 94 13.71 17.34 18.80
CA GLY A 94 13.23 18.36 19.74
C GLY A 94 14.40 19.00 20.45
N ASP A 95 14.40 20.32 20.52
CA ASP A 95 15.32 21.08 21.36
C ASP A 95 14.64 21.43 22.67
N PHE A 96 15.27 21.03 23.77
CA PHE A 96 14.73 21.19 25.11
C PHE A 96 15.79 21.87 25.98
N SER A 97 15.38 22.96 26.63
CA SER A 97 16.22 23.63 27.62
C SER A 97 16.72 22.65 28.68
N PRO A 98 17.92 22.90 29.24
CA PRO A 98 18.44 22.09 30.34
C PRO A 98 17.45 21.94 31.50
N GLY A 99 17.23 20.71 31.94
CA GLY A 99 16.32 20.38 33.03
C GLY A 99 15.49 19.13 32.74
N PHE A 100 14.39 18.96 33.49
CA PHE A 100 13.54 17.77 33.47
C PHE A 100 13.10 17.35 32.06
N CYS A 101 12.63 18.28 31.23
CA CYS A 101 12.11 17.95 29.89
C CYS A 101 13.17 17.30 28.99
N ARG A 102 14.42 17.77 29.06
CA ARG A 102 15.52 17.20 28.29
C ARG A 102 15.88 15.81 28.81
N ASP A 103 16.00 15.65 30.12
CA ASP A 103 16.37 14.38 30.75
C ASP A 103 15.28 13.31 30.53
N PHE A 104 14.01 13.72 30.61
CA PHE A 104 12.85 12.89 30.28
C PHE A 104 12.89 12.44 28.82
N ASN A 105 13.06 13.38 27.88
CA ASN A 105 13.14 13.07 26.45
C ASN A 105 14.30 12.12 26.13
N GLU A 106 15.47 12.31 26.74
CA GLU A 106 16.63 11.43 26.51
C GLU A 106 16.40 10.02 27.05
N LYS A 107 15.83 9.90 28.26
CA LYS A 107 15.49 8.59 28.86
C LYS A 107 14.42 7.87 28.04
N TYR A 108 13.39 8.58 27.60
CA TYR A 108 12.32 8.01 26.80
C TYR A 108 12.82 7.57 25.42
N ARG A 109 13.66 8.38 24.76
CA ARG A 109 14.34 8.00 23.51
C ARG A 109 15.17 6.71 23.66
N LYS A 110 15.97 6.60 24.73
CA LYS A 110 16.77 5.40 25.01
C LYS A 110 15.89 4.16 25.22
N HIS A 111 14.75 4.32 25.88
CA HIS A 111 13.79 3.24 26.07
C HIS A 111 13.18 2.79 24.74
N MET A 112 12.66 3.73 23.93
CA MET A 112 12.05 3.41 22.63
C MET A 112 13.05 2.83 21.62
N ALA A 113 14.33 3.19 21.71
CA ALA A 113 15.39 2.63 20.85
C ALA A 113 15.67 1.14 21.13
N GLY A 114 15.26 0.62 22.29
CA GLY A 114 15.39 -0.81 22.62
C GLY A 114 14.34 -1.69 21.94
N ASP A 115 13.24 -1.10 21.45
CA ASP A 115 12.11 -1.83 20.90
C ASP A 115 11.98 -1.66 19.38
N ARG A 116 11.52 -2.72 18.72
CA ARG A 116 11.24 -2.70 17.27
C ARG A 116 9.94 -1.95 17.01
N MET A 117 10.06 -0.65 16.77
CA MET A 117 8.93 0.19 16.37
C MET A 117 8.53 -0.07 14.92
N LEU A 118 7.22 -0.18 14.69
CA LEU A 118 6.64 -0.45 13.38
C LEU A 118 5.62 0.65 13.05
N VAL A 119 5.66 1.14 11.81
CA VAL A 119 4.64 2.04 11.27
C VAL A 119 3.87 1.34 10.17
N ASN A 120 2.57 1.62 10.10
CA ASN A 120 1.71 1.19 9.01
C ASN A 120 1.65 2.32 7.97
N GLU A 121 2.21 2.09 6.79
CA GLU A 121 2.02 2.98 5.66
C GLU A 121 0.84 2.51 4.83
N LEU A 122 -0.08 3.43 4.55
CA LEU A 122 -1.31 3.16 3.81
C LEU A 122 -1.12 3.57 2.36
N TYR A 123 -1.46 2.66 1.45
CA TYR A 123 -1.37 2.90 0.02
C TYR A 123 -2.70 2.57 -0.66
N LEU A 124 -3.11 3.46 -1.56
CA LEU A 124 -4.26 3.29 -2.43
C LEU A 124 -3.77 3.11 -3.86
N THR A 125 -4.11 2.01 -4.49
CA THR A 125 -3.79 1.76 -5.90
C THR A 125 -5.05 1.77 -6.73
N ILE A 126 -5.06 2.64 -7.73
CA ILE A 126 -6.10 2.71 -8.73
C ILE A 126 -5.64 1.89 -9.92
N VAL A 127 -6.47 0.94 -10.35
CA VAL A 127 -6.28 0.10 -11.54
C VAL A 127 -7.29 0.52 -12.59
N TYR A 128 -6.80 1.05 -13.71
CA TYR A 128 -7.61 1.40 -14.86
C TYR A 128 -7.50 0.31 -15.94
N ARG A 129 -8.65 -0.25 -16.31
CA ARG A 129 -8.80 -1.34 -17.27
C ARG A 129 -9.53 -0.81 -18.52
N PRO A 130 -8.82 -0.40 -19.57
CA PRO A 130 -9.46 0.13 -20.78
C PRO A 130 -10.34 -0.93 -21.48
N GLN A 131 -9.97 -2.20 -21.36
CA GLN A 131 -10.78 -3.34 -21.80
C GLN A 131 -11.10 -4.19 -20.57
N PRO A 132 -12.27 -4.02 -19.93
CA PRO A 132 -12.68 -4.90 -18.85
C PRO A 132 -12.67 -6.34 -19.37
N MET A 133 -12.04 -7.26 -18.61
CA MET A 133 -11.87 -8.66 -18.98
C MET A 133 -13.16 -9.23 -19.63
N LYS A 134 -13.01 -9.90 -20.78
CA LYS A 134 -14.10 -10.54 -21.56
C LYS A 134 -15.00 -11.49 -20.74
N VAL A 135 -14.56 -11.86 -19.54
CA VAL A 135 -15.29 -12.70 -18.58
C VAL A 135 -16.62 -12.08 -18.15
N ALA A 136 -16.73 -10.74 -18.05
CA ALA A 136 -18.02 -10.09 -17.78
C ALA A 136 -19.06 -10.40 -18.86
N ARG A 137 -18.66 -10.36 -20.15
CA ARG A 137 -19.55 -10.76 -21.26
C ARG A 137 -19.95 -12.24 -21.22
N LEU A 138 -19.10 -13.10 -20.64
CA LEU A 138 -19.41 -14.52 -20.50
C LEU A 138 -20.53 -14.71 -19.45
N PHE A 139 -20.48 -13.99 -18.33
CA PHE A 139 -21.55 -13.99 -17.33
C PHE A 139 -22.86 -13.36 -17.84
N ASP A 140 -22.79 -12.29 -18.63
CA ASP A 140 -23.97 -11.72 -19.30
C ASP A 140 -24.65 -12.73 -20.26
N LEU A 141 -23.85 -13.58 -20.91
CA LEU A 141 -24.34 -14.63 -21.80
C LEU A 141 -25.06 -15.77 -21.05
N PHE A 142 -24.62 -16.06 -19.82
CA PHE A 142 -25.21 -17.10 -18.96
C PHE A 142 -26.41 -16.61 -18.14
N GLY A 143 -26.57 -15.30 -17.96
CA GLY A 143 -27.73 -14.69 -17.28
C GLY A 143 -28.94 -14.43 -18.18
N SER A 144 -28.85 -14.71 -19.48
CA SER A 144 -29.90 -14.49 -20.48
C SER A 144 -30.74 -15.74 -20.80
N LYS A 145 -30.80 -16.73 -19.91
CA LYS A 145 -31.71 -17.89 -20.04
C LYS A 145 -32.71 -17.95 -18.90
#